data_AF-A0A2H1KGZ9-F1
#
_entry.id   AF-A0A2H1KGZ9-F1
#
_cell.length_a   1.000
_cell.length_b   1.000
_cell.length_c   1.000
_cell.angle_alpha   90.00
_cell.angle_beta   90.00
_cell.angle_gamma   90.00
#
_symmetry.space_group_name_H-M   'P 1'
#
loop_
_entity.id
_entity.type
_entity.pdbx_description
1 polymer ?
#
loop_
_entity_poly.entity_id
_entity_poly.type
_entity_poly.pdbx_seq_one_letter_code
_entity_poly.pdbx_strand_id
1 'polypeptide(L)'
;MSEHLLPTLRIPETFTEVTTRQEHQGTTPVTVTRHHPGTDPKYGGEHVTTVFGDDRILYGYTRQISGFEPDAIPTTGEAHHTAFEFLRSIDSGFTEGLTVQWIDRHDETIRGEDEAPTLVSGMKVKTRHSLGLYTWVIVGAGNQIVTYERDIEWNSGHSRRNTAMWLHDAWITARDNGGDEIGGLYAPLNA
;
A
#
# COMPACT_ATOMS: atom_id res chain seq x y z
N MET A 1 14.57 -12.74 14.06
CA MET A 1 14.18 -11.59 14.91
C MET A 1 12.94 -11.00 14.27
N SER A 2 11.79 -11.03 14.93
CA SER A 2 10.54 -10.48 14.34
C SER A 2 10.66 -8.98 14.14
N GLU A 3 10.43 -8.55 12.90
CA GLU A 3 10.14 -7.16 12.58
C GLU A 3 8.81 -6.80 13.26
N HIS A 4 8.87 -5.92 14.26
CA HIS A 4 7.68 -5.53 15.00
C HIS A 4 6.99 -4.42 14.21
N LEU A 5 5.80 -4.70 13.69
CA LEU A 5 4.95 -3.68 13.07
C LEU A 5 4.64 -2.59 14.09
N LEU A 6 4.55 -1.35 13.62
CA LEU A 6 4.09 -0.25 14.46
C LEU A 6 2.66 -0.55 14.96
N PRO A 7 2.31 -0.19 16.21
CA PRO A 7 0.97 -0.44 16.76
C PRO A 7 -0.19 0.12 15.94
N THR A 8 0.08 1.12 15.10
CA THR A 8 -0.88 1.75 14.17
C THR A 8 -1.18 0.88 12.95
N LEU A 9 -0.29 -0.05 12.60
CA LEU A 9 -0.46 -1.03 11.53
C LEU A 9 -1.04 -2.30 12.13
N ARG A 10 -2.14 -2.78 11.56
CA ARG A 10 -2.90 -3.89 12.13
C ARG A 10 -2.99 -5.03 11.14
N ILE A 11 -2.54 -6.20 11.57
CA ILE A 11 -2.92 -7.47 10.96
C ILE A 11 -4.02 -8.05 11.86
N PRO A 12 -5.24 -8.33 11.33
CA PRO A 12 -6.27 -8.99 12.10
C PRO A 12 -5.76 -10.33 12.66
N GLU A 13 -6.14 -10.69 13.88
CA GLU A 13 -5.69 -11.95 14.51
C GLU A 13 -6.12 -13.20 13.74
N THR A 14 -7.18 -13.10 12.93
CA THR A 14 -7.66 -14.15 12.05
C THR A 14 -6.83 -14.32 10.78
N PHE A 15 -5.92 -13.37 10.48
CA PHE A 15 -5.08 -13.41 9.29
C PHE A 15 -3.75 -14.06 9.64
N THR A 16 -3.32 -15.01 8.82
CA THR A 16 -2.05 -15.72 8.98
C THR A 16 -1.13 -15.43 7.80
N GLU A 17 0.19 -15.50 8.01
CA GLU A 17 1.15 -15.42 6.92
C GLU A 17 0.95 -16.59 5.95
N VAL A 18 0.72 -16.28 4.68
CA VAL A 18 0.44 -17.26 3.62
C VAL A 18 1.44 -17.21 2.47
N THR A 19 2.13 -16.09 2.29
CA THR A 19 3.19 -15.98 1.28
C THR A 19 4.26 -15.01 1.74
N THR A 20 5.52 -15.41 1.57
CA THR A 20 6.69 -14.55 1.74
C THR A 20 7.56 -14.69 0.49
N ARG A 21 7.94 -13.55 -0.10
CA ARG A 21 8.81 -13.50 -1.30
C ARG A 21 9.92 -12.49 -1.13
N GLN A 22 11.04 -12.77 -1.78
CA GLN A 22 12.18 -11.87 -1.91
C GLN A 22 12.10 -11.18 -3.27
N GLU A 23 12.01 -9.86 -3.26
CA GLU A 23 11.78 -9.01 -4.43
C GLU A 23 12.65 -7.75 -4.34
N HIS A 24 12.41 -6.77 -5.21
CA HIS A 24 13.11 -5.48 -5.18
C HIS A 24 12.13 -4.31 -5.21
N GLN A 25 12.49 -3.23 -4.51
CA GLN A 25 11.88 -1.92 -4.65
C GLN A 25 12.96 -0.99 -5.25
N GLY A 26 12.92 -0.82 -6.57
CA GLY A 26 14.03 -0.22 -7.31
C GLY A 26 15.29 -1.08 -7.16
N THR A 27 16.32 -0.58 -6.49
CA THR A 27 17.57 -1.34 -6.25
C THR A 27 17.64 -1.97 -4.86
N THR A 28 16.69 -1.66 -3.98
CA THR A 28 16.67 -2.19 -2.61
C THR A 28 16.02 -3.57 -2.59
N PRO A 29 16.69 -4.62 -2.09
CA PRO A 29 16.04 -5.90 -1.82
C PRO A 29 14.94 -5.73 -0.77
N VAL A 30 13.79 -6.34 -1.02
CA VAL A 30 12.64 -6.29 -0.11
C VAL A 30 12.03 -7.67 0.12
N THR A 31 11.56 -7.88 1.34
CA THR A 31 10.68 -8.99 1.70
C THR A 31 9.22 -8.52 1.59
N VAL A 32 8.44 -9.18 0.75
CA VAL A 32 6.99 -8.96 0.64
C VAL A 32 6.28 -10.12 1.35
N THR A 33 5.55 -9.80 2.41
CA THR A 33 4.83 -10.76 3.24
C THR A 33 3.33 -10.50 3.15
N ARG A 34 2.57 -11.52 2.75
CA ARG A 34 1.11 -11.49 2.65
C ARG A 34 0.48 -12.30 3.77
N HIS A 35 -0.52 -11.70 4.40
CA HIS A 35 -1.39 -12.31 5.38
C HIS A 35 -2.81 -12.41 4.84
N HIS A 36 -3.50 -13.51 5.12
CA HIS A 36 -4.82 -13.82 4.58
C HIS A 36 -5.65 -14.62 5.60
N PRO A 37 -6.99 -14.48 5.62
CA PRO A 37 -7.87 -15.17 6.58
C PRO A 37 -8.01 -16.69 6.33
N GLY A 38 -7.56 -17.17 5.17
CA GLY A 38 -7.56 -18.59 4.81
C GLY A 38 -6.24 -19.02 4.17
N THR A 39 -6.09 -20.31 3.90
CA THR A 39 -4.83 -20.89 3.41
C THR A 39 -4.58 -20.73 1.91
N ASP A 40 -5.58 -20.28 1.14
CA ASP A 40 -5.45 -20.01 -0.29
C ASP A 40 -5.35 -18.49 -0.53
N PRO A 41 -4.16 -17.93 -0.83
CA PRO A 41 -3.98 -16.51 -1.05
C PRO A 41 -4.53 -16.09 -2.41
N LYS A 42 -5.86 -16.00 -2.53
CA LYS A 42 -6.48 -15.48 -3.75
C LYS A 42 -6.16 -13.99 -3.90
N TYR A 43 -5.50 -13.63 -5.01
CA TYR A 43 -5.32 -12.24 -5.40
C TYR A 43 -6.65 -11.57 -5.76
N GLY A 44 -6.88 -10.36 -5.27
CA GLY A 44 -8.09 -9.56 -5.47
C GLY A 44 -9.15 -9.74 -4.38
N GLY A 45 -8.85 -10.49 -3.32
CA GLY A 45 -9.69 -10.60 -2.11
C GLY A 45 -9.06 -9.92 -0.90
N GLU A 46 -9.64 -10.17 0.28
CA GLU A 46 -9.15 -9.61 1.53
C GLU A 46 -7.72 -10.05 1.87
N HIS A 47 -6.86 -9.11 2.26
CA HIS A 47 -5.49 -9.42 2.66
C HIS A 47 -4.83 -8.27 3.42
N VAL A 48 -3.73 -8.59 4.09
CA VAL A 48 -2.76 -7.60 4.55
C VAL A 48 -1.39 -7.92 3.96
N THR A 49 -0.78 -6.97 3.25
CA THR A 49 0.57 -7.13 2.69
C THR A 49 1.50 -6.10 3.28
N THR A 50 2.71 -6.52 3.65
CA THR A 50 3.81 -5.65 4.08
C THR A 50 5.00 -5.83 3.15
N VAL A 51 5.74 -4.74 2.92
CA VAL A 51 6.98 -4.71 2.14
C VAL A 51 8.07 -4.07 3.01
N PHE A 52 9.01 -4.88 3.49
CA PHE A 52 10.16 -4.42 4.27
C PHE A 52 11.43 -4.54 3.45
N GLY A 53 12.26 -3.51 3.46
CA GLY A 53 13.61 -3.60 2.90
C GLY A 53 14.57 -4.26 3.87
N ASP A 54 15.67 -4.79 3.34
CA ASP A 54 16.79 -5.30 4.16
C ASP A 54 17.46 -4.17 5.00
N ASP A 55 17.22 -2.91 4.62
CA ASP A 55 17.55 -1.71 5.40
C ASP A 55 16.60 -1.49 6.60
N ARG A 56 15.66 -2.40 6.82
CA ARG A 56 14.62 -2.39 7.86
C ARG A 56 13.60 -1.26 7.71
N ILE A 57 13.50 -0.67 6.52
CA ILE A 57 12.49 0.35 6.21
C ILE A 57 11.21 -0.35 5.74
N LEU A 58 10.07 0.10 6.26
CA LEU A 58 8.76 -0.25 5.71
C LEU A 58 8.53 0.53 4.41
N TYR A 59 8.59 -0.14 3.27
CA TYR A 59 8.32 0.47 1.96
C TYR A 59 6.84 0.49 1.59
N GLY A 60 6.09 -0.48 2.10
CA GLY A 60 4.70 -0.67 1.73
C GLY A 60 3.91 -1.41 2.80
N TYR A 61 2.67 -1.00 2.99
CA TYR A 61 1.67 -1.71 3.77
C TYR A 61 0.31 -1.51 3.10
N THR A 62 -0.48 -2.57 2.97
CA THR A 62 -1.90 -2.43 2.64
C THR A 62 -2.72 -3.41 3.46
N ARG A 63 -3.89 -2.98 3.90
CA ARG A 63 -4.91 -3.77 4.60
C ARG A 63 -6.20 -3.63 3.81
N GLN A 64 -6.34 -4.49 2.82
CA GLN A 64 -7.50 -4.57 1.95
C GLN A 64 -8.51 -5.51 2.60
N ILE A 65 -9.42 -4.96 3.40
CA ILE A 65 -10.47 -5.73 4.10
C ILE A 65 -11.79 -4.97 4.07
N SER A 66 -12.90 -5.69 4.21
CA SER A 66 -14.23 -5.10 4.35
C SER A 66 -14.33 -4.21 5.61
N GLY A 67 -15.28 -3.27 5.61
CA GLY A 67 -15.50 -2.34 6.72
C GLY A 67 -14.82 -0.97 6.58
N PHE A 68 -14.03 -0.76 5.52
CA PHE A 68 -13.58 0.57 5.11
C PHE A 68 -14.60 1.22 4.19
N GLU A 69 -15.76 1.55 4.76
CA GLU A 69 -16.94 1.96 3.99
C GLU A 69 -16.80 3.37 3.36
N PRO A 70 -17.33 3.58 2.15
CA PRO A 70 -17.32 4.88 1.45
C PRO A 70 -17.88 6.05 2.25
N ASP A 71 -18.91 5.80 3.07
CA ASP A 71 -19.64 6.83 3.82
C ASP A 71 -18.98 7.17 5.16
N ALA A 72 -17.89 6.48 5.51
CA ALA A 72 -17.17 6.64 6.77
C ALA A 72 -15.73 7.14 6.60
N ILE A 73 -15.37 7.66 5.41
CA ILE A 73 -14.02 8.18 5.17
C ILE A 73 -13.77 9.48 5.96
N PRO A 74 -12.54 9.70 6.44
CA PRO A 74 -12.20 10.92 7.18
C PRO A 74 -12.25 12.16 6.30
N THR A 75 -12.42 13.33 6.92
CA THR A 75 -12.25 14.61 6.24
C THR A 75 -10.81 14.80 5.77
N THR A 76 -10.59 15.72 4.83
CA THR A 76 -9.24 16.08 4.36
C THR A 76 -8.29 16.46 5.50
N GLY A 77 -8.79 17.18 6.52
CA GLY A 77 -7.99 17.60 7.67
C GLY A 77 -7.60 16.44 8.59
N GLU A 78 -8.56 15.55 8.89
CA GLU A 78 -8.31 14.34 9.70
C GLU A 78 -7.36 13.37 9.00
N ALA A 79 -7.55 13.18 7.69
CA ALA A 79 -6.68 12.36 6.87
C ALA A 79 -5.24 12.92 6.84
N HIS A 80 -5.08 14.23 6.61
CA HIS A 80 -3.79 14.88 6.67
C HIS A 80 -3.11 14.67 8.03
N HIS A 81 -3.83 14.97 9.12
CA HIS A 81 -3.30 14.85 10.47
C HIS A 81 -2.85 13.41 10.77
N THR A 82 -3.75 12.44 10.56
CA THR A 82 -3.50 11.02 10.79
C THR A 82 -2.32 10.50 9.95
N ALA A 83 -2.28 10.86 8.66
CA ALA A 83 -1.21 10.45 7.77
C ALA A 83 0.15 10.98 8.23
N PHE A 84 0.24 12.25 8.62
CA PHE A 84 1.51 12.84 9.07
C PHE A 84 1.92 12.40 10.49
N GLU A 85 0.99 12.07 11.38
CA GLU A 85 1.33 11.41 12.64
C GLU A 85 1.93 10.02 12.40
N PHE A 86 1.30 9.23 11.53
CA PHE A 86 1.79 7.92 11.13
C PHE A 86 3.17 8.00 10.45
N LEU A 87 3.36 8.89 9.49
CA LEU A 87 4.64 9.07 8.79
C LEU A 87 5.78 9.44 9.77
N ARG A 88 5.53 10.38 10.69
CA ARG A 88 6.52 10.75 11.73
C ARG A 88 6.83 9.59 12.67
N SER A 89 5.86 8.71 12.93
CA SER A 89 6.08 7.52 13.77
C SER A 89 6.96 6.46 13.11
N ILE A 90 6.98 6.40 11.77
CA ILE A 90 7.87 5.51 11.01
C ILE A 90 9.26 6.13 10.91
N ASP A 91 9.33 7.37 10.43
CA ASP A 91 10.57 8.03 10.08
C ASP A 91 10.35 9.55 10.05
N SER A 92 10.65 10.21 11.18
CA SER A 92 10.49 11.66 11.31
C SER A 92 11.39 12.43 10.35
N GLY A 93 12.62 11.95 10.13
CA GLY A 93 13.60 12.59 9.25
C GLY A 93 13.15 12.55 7.79
N PHE A 94 12.65 11.41 7.32
CA PHE A 94 12.03 11.31 5.99
C PHE A 94 10.79 12.20 5.87
N THR A 95 9.96 12.26 6.92
CA THR A 95 8.72 13.04 6.90
C THR A 95 8.97 14.54 6.69
N GLU A 96 10.08 15.08 7.20
CA GLU A 96 10.46 16.48 7.01
C GLU A 96 10.68 16.86 5.55
N GLY A 97 11.04 15.90 4.69
CA GLY A 97 11.22 16.12 3.27
C GLY A 97 9.93 16.06 2.44
N LEU A 98 8.78 15.74 3.05
CA LEU A 98 7.51 15.54 2.34
C LEU A 98 6.72 16.83 2.15
N THR A 99 6.24 17.05 0.93
CA THR A 99 5.26 18.09 0.57
C THR A 99 3.98 17.46 0.06
N VAL A 100 2.84 17.83 0.63
CA VAL A 100 1.51 17.40 0.15
C VAL A 100 1.29 17.88 -1.28
N GLN A 101 0.91 16.96 -2.15
CA GLN A 101 0.54 17.25 -3.54
C GLN A 101 -0.97 17.44 -3.66
N TRP A 102 -1.74 16.52 -3.07
CA TRP A 102 -3.18 16.59 -2.99
C TRP A 102 -3.70 15.58 -1.95
N ILE A 103 -4.96 15.77 -1.56
CA ILE A 103 -5.69 14.87 -0.68
C ILE A 103 -7.07 14.65 -1.29
N ASP A 104 -7.38 13.42 -1.66
CA ASP A 104 -8.63 13.09 -2.35
C ASP A 104 -9.09 11.66 -2.04
N ARG A 105 -10.37 11.38 -2.27
CA ARG A 105 -10.97 10.06 -2.09
C ARG A 105 -10.26 9.03 -2.97
N HIS A 106 -10.04 7.85 -2.42
CA HIS A 106 -9.51 6.70 -3.11
C HIS A 106 -10.32 5.46 -2.75
N ASP A 107 -10.72 4.73 -3.78
CA ASP A 107 -11.46 3.49 -3.66
C ASP A 107 -10.68 2.38 -4.36
N GLU A 108 -10.60 1.23 -3.71
CA GLU A 108 -10.20 -0.04 -4.32
C GLU A 108 -11.36 -1.02 -4.26
N THR A 109 -11.44 -1.93 -5.23
CA THR A 109 -12.46 -2.99 -5.24
C THR A 109 -11.80 -4.32 -4.97
N ILE A 110 -12.29 -5.03 -3.96
CA ILE A 110 -11.89 -6.40 -3.63
C ILE A 110 -13.10 -7.34 -3.70
N ARG A 111 -12.84 -8.64 -3.67
CA ARG A 111 -13.86 -9.64 -3.36
C ARG A 111 -13.94 -9.81 -1.84
N GLY A 112 -15.14 -9.60 -1.29
CA GLY A 112 -15.45 -9.81 0.12
C GLY A 112 -15.58 -11.31 0.46
N GLU A 113 -15.95 -11.60 1.71
CA GLU A 113 -16.12 -12.97 2.21
C GLU A 113 -17.15 -13.79 1.41
N ASP A 114 -18.18 -13.14 0.88
CA ASP A 114 -19.23 -13.75 0.06
C ASP A 114 -18.89 -13.78 -1.45
N GLU A 115 -17.63 -13.47 -1.81
CA GLU A 115 -17.12 -13.28 -3.17
C GLU A 115 -17.77 -12.12 -3.94
N ALA A 116 -18.61 -11.29 -3.29
CA ALA A 116 -19.19 -10.10 -3.89
C ALA A 116 -18.14 -8.96 -3.98
N PRO A 117 -18.26 -8.05 -4.97
CA PRO A 117 -17.43 -6.86 -5.02
C PRO A 117 -17.70 -5.93 -3.82
N THR A 118 -16.64 -5.62 -3.07
CA THR A 118 -16.65 -4.73 -1.91
C THR A 118 -15.69 -3.58 -2.15
N LEU A 119 -16.10 -2.36 -1.80
CA LEU A 119 -15.23 -1.19 -1.83
C LEU A 119 -14.41 -1.09 -0.55
N VAL A 120 -13.12 -0.83 -0.72
CA VAL A 120 -12.21 -0.38 0.34
C VAL A 120 -11.93 1.09 0.07
N SER A 121 -12.54 1.97 0.87
CA SER A 121 -12.51 3.41 0.67
C SER A 121 -11.67 4.12 1.73
N GLY A 122 -11.01 5.20 1.30
CA GLY A 122 -10.29 6.09 2.20
C GLY A 122 -9.92 7.42 1.54
N MET A 123 -9.28 8.27 2.32
CA MET A 123 -8.72 9.55 1.86
C MET A 123 -7.22 9.38 1.62
N LYS A 124 -6.80 9.55 0.37
CA LYS A 124 -5.41 9.43 -0.03
C LYS A 124 -4.69 10.76 0.11
N VAL A 125 -3.74 10.82 1.04
CA VAL A 125 -2.79 11.91 1.19
C VAL A 125 -1.57 11.60 0.32
N LYS A 126 -1.52 12.18 -0.89
CA LYS A 126 -0.37 12.02 -1.78
C LYS A 126 0.65 13.11 -1.51
N THR A 127 1.89 12.69 -1.29
CA THR A 127 3.02 13.58 -1.02
C THR A 127 4.15 13.32 -1.99
N ARG A 128 5.07 14.28 -2.07
CA ARG A 128 6.32 14.15 -2.82
C ARG A 128 7.47 14.54 -1.90
N HIS A 129 8.48 13.69 -1.84
CA HIS A 129 9.70 13.95 -1.11
C HIS A 129 10.60 14.92 -1.89
N SER A 130 11.46 15.66 -1.20
CA SER A 130 12.44 16.57 -1.81
C SER A 130 13.43 15.87 -2.77
N LEU A 131 13.61 14.56 -2.61
CA LEU A 131 14.35 13.68 -3.53
C LEU A 131 13.59 13.33 -4.82
N GLY A 132 12.35 13.82 -4.98
CA GLY A 132 11.55 13.66 -6.19
C GLY A 132 10.62 12.45 -6.20
N LEU A 133 10.80 11.50 -5.27
CA LEU A 133 9.98 10.30 -5.11
C LEU A 133 8.63 10.61 -4.45
N TYR A 134 7.63 9.81 -4.78
CA TYR A 134 6.30 9.91 -4.19
C TYR A 134 6.16 9.03 -2.95
N THR A 135 5.29 9.48 -2.05
CA THR A 135 4.82 8.72 -0.89
C THR A 135 3.35 9.01 -0.71
N TRP A 136 2.56 8.01 -0.34
CA TRP A 136 1.17 8.25 0.01
C TRP A 136 0.71 7.40 1.16
N VAL A 137 -0.30 7.91 1.86
CA VAL A 137 -1.05 7.22 2.89
C VAL A 137 -2.52 7.31 2.52
N ILE A 138 -3.25 6.20 2.62
CA ILE A 138 -4.70 6.14 2.51
C ILE A 138 -5.23 5.92 3.93
N VAL A 139 -6.04 6.87 4.39
CA VAL A 139 -6.67 6.83 5.72
C VAL A 139 -8.15 6.51 5.55
N GLY A 140 -8.60 5.39 6.11
CA GLY A 140 -9.97 4.92 6.03
C GLY A 140 -10.79 5.23 7.29
N ALA A 141 -11.93 4.56 7.40
CA ALA A 141 -12.85 4.70 8.52
C ALA A 141 -12.16 4.57 9.90
N GLY A 142 -12.57 5.43 10.84
CA GLY A 142 -11.99 5.49 12.18
C GLY A 142 -10.53 5.95 12.23
N ASN A 143 -10.07 6.74 11.23
CA ASN A 143 -8.70 7.22 11.11
C ASN A 143 -7.65 6.10 11.08
N GLN A 144 -8.00 4.96 10.50
CA GLN A 144 -7.10 3.82 10.39
C GLN A 144 -6.31 3.87 9.08
N ILE A 145 -5.05 3.43 9.13
CA ILE A 145 -4.21 3.32 7.93
C ILE A 145 -4.69 2.11 7.10
N VAL A 146 -5.12 2.38 5.88
CA VAL A 146 -5.51 1.38 4.88
C VAL A 146 -4.28 0.97 4.08
N THR A 147 -3.62 1.96 3.47
CA THR A 147 -2.46 1.73 2.60
C THR A 147 -1.39 2.79 2.86
N TYR A 148 -0.14 2.38 2.82
CA TYR A 148 1.05 3.21 2.86
C TYR A 148 2.02 2.73 1.80
N GLU A 149 2.59 3.64 1.02
CA GLU A 149 3.69 3.35 0.12
C GLU A 149 4.67 4.52 0.12
N ARG A 150 5.99 4.23 0.15
CA ARG A 150 7.06 5.23 0.04
C ARG A 150 8.04 4.91 -1.09
N ASP A 151 8.88 5.89 -1.40
CA ASP A 151 9.97 5.79 -2.39
C ASP A 151 9.49 5.32 -3.76
N ILE A 152 8.34 5.86 -4.19
CA ILE A 152 7.74 5.53 -5.49
C ILE A 152 8.29 6.48 -6.55
N GLU A 153 9.03 5.90 -7.48
CA GLU A 153 9.47 6.56 -8.70
C GLU A 153 8.31 6.65 -9.70
N TRP A 154 8.20 7.82 -10.33
CA TRP A 154 7.23 8.09 -11.37
C TRP A 154 7.94 8.35 -12.69
N ASN A 155 7.56 7.62 -13.73
CA ASN A 155 8.02 7.90 -15.09
C ASN A 155 7.10 8.95 -15.73
N SER A 156 7.46 10.22 -15.58
CA SER A 156 6.70 11.34 -16.17
C SER A 156 6.59 11.27 -17.69
N GLY A 157 7.61 10.75 -18.38
CA GLY A 157 7.61 10.60 -19.83
C GLY A 157 6.55 9.62 -20.34
N HIS A 158 6.22 8.61 -19.53
CA HIS A 158 5.20 7.60 -19.82
C HIS A 158 3.92 7.76 -18.99
N SER A 159 3.83 8.80 -18.15
CA SER A 159 2.69 9.06 -17.24
C SER A 159 2.28 7.84 -16.40
N ARG A 160 3.26 7.06 -15.94
CA ARG A 160 3.04 5.83 -15.16
C ARG A 160 4.01 5.70 -14.01
N ARG A 161 3.68 4.83 -13.05
CA ARG A 161 4.61 4.41 -12.00
C ARG A 161 5.82 3.70 -12.62
N ASN A 162 7.00 3.89 -12.06
CA ASN A 162 8.20 3.14 -12.46
C ASN A 162 8.55 2.04 -11.45
N THR A 163 8.15 2.21 -10.19
CA THR A 163 8.41 1.26 -9.12
C THR A 163 7.44 0.08 -9.12
N ALA A 164 7.93 -1.13 -8.85
CA ALA A 164 7.10 -2.32 -8.67
C ALA A 164 5.89 -2.10 -7.73
N MET A 165 4.79 -2.81 -8.02
CA MET A 165 3.49 -2.62 -7.36
C MET A 165 3.13 -3.82 -6.47
N TRP A 166 3.97 -4.12 -5.50
CA TRP A 166 3.83 -5.28 -4.58
C TRP A 166 2.57 -5.30 -3.72
N LEU A 167 1.83 -4.19 -3.65
CA LEU A 167 0.55 -4.10 -2.95
C LEU A 167 -0.66 -4.21 -3.90
N HIS A 168 -0.43 -4.43 -5.20
CA HIS A 168 -1.46 -4.38 -6.24
C HIS A 168 -1.59 -5.74 -6.93
N ASP A 169 -2.57 -6.51 -6.48
CA ASP A 169 -2.83 -7.89 -6.87
C ASP A 169 -2.96 -8.09 -8.40
N ALA A 170 -3.55 -7.12 -9.12
CA ALA A 170 -3.65 -7.17 -10.58
C ALA A 170 -2.26 -7.15 -11.25
N TRP A 171 -1.36 -6.27 -10.80
CA TRP A 171 0.00 -6.16 -11.33
C TRP A 171 0.81 -7.41 -11.03
N ILE A 172 0.71 -7.94 -9.82
CA ILE A 172 1.39 -9.18 -9.42
C ILE A 172 0.90 -10.35 -10.27
N THR A 173 -0.42 -10.46 -10.46
CA THR A 173 -1.01 -11.52 -11.29
C THR A 173 -0.53 -11.44 -12.74
N ALA A 174 -0.45 -10.24 -13.32
CA ALA A 174 0.06 -10.06 -14.68
C ALA A 174 1.55 -10.44 -14.78
N ARG A 175 2.37 -9.98 -13.84
CA ARG A 175 3.81 -10.28 -13.78
C ARG A 175 4.06 -11.78 -13.63
N ASP A 176 3.47 -12.41 -12.62
CA ASP A 176 3.77 -13.78 -12.22
C ASP A 176 3.29 -14.79 -13.30
N ASN A 177 2.25 -14.44 -14.08
CA ASN A 177 1.76 -15.28 -15.18
C ASN A 177 2.43 -14.98 -16.54
N GLY A 178 3.38 -14.03 -16.60
CA GLY A 178 3.97 -13.58 -17.86
C GLY A 178 2.95 -12.96 -18.82
N GLY A 179 1.93 -12.30 -18.28
CA GLY A 179 0.89 -11.62 -19.05
C GLY A 179 1.38 -10.31 -19.68
N ASP A 180 0.46 -9.62 -20.35
CA ASP A 180 0.74 -8.32 -20.96
C ASP A 180 0.89 -7.20 -19.92
N GLU A 181 1.66 -6.16 -20.26
CA GLU A 181 1.73 -4.96 -19.41
C GLU A 181 0.33 -4.39 -19.17
N ILE A 182 0.04 -4.07 -17.91
CA ILE A 182 -1.17 -3.34 -17.56
C ILE A 182 -0.95 -1.89 -17.98
N GLY A 183 -1.80 -1.38 -18.86
CA GLY A 183 -1.72 0.01 -19.31
C GLY A 183 -2.06 1.04 -18.21
N GLY A 184 -2.03 2.32 -18.56
CA GLY A 184 -2.38 3.39 -17.65
C GLY A 184 -1.28 3.70 -16.64
N LEU A 185 -1.63 3.77 -15.35
CA LEU A 185 -0.72 4.23 -14.29
C LEU A 185 0.21 3.13 -13.74
N TYR A 186 0.07 1.90 -14.23
CA TYR A 186 0.77 0.72 -13.74
C TYR A 186 2.25 0.71 -14.11
N ALA A 187 3.07 0.13 -13.23
CA ALA A 187 4.48 -0.06 -13.49
C ALA A 187 4.73 -1.13 -14.57
N PRO A 188 5.86 -1.06 -15.28
CA PRO A 188 6.35 -2.19 -16.07
C PRO A 188 6.32 -3.50 -15.25
N LEU A 189 6.10 -4.65 -15.88
CA LEU A 189 6.11 -5.94 -15.17
C LEU A 189 7.52 -6.37 -14.71
N ASN A 190 8.57 -5.74 -15.27
CA ASN A 190 9.97 -5.95 -14.90
C ASN A 190 10.54 -4.83 -14.01
N ALA A 191 9.67 -3.99 -13.44
CA ALA A 191 10.02 -2.93 -12.49
C ALA A 191 10.62 -3.46 -11.18
#